data_AF-A0A5C5GH78-F1
#
_entry.id   AF-A0A5C5GH78-F1
#
_cell.length_a   1.000
_cell.length_b   1.000
_cell.length_c   1.000
_cell.angle_alpha   90.00
_cell.angle_beta   90.00
_cell.angle_gamma   90.00
#
_symmetry.space_group_name_H-M   'P 1'
#
loop_
_entity.id
_entity.type
_entity.pdbx_description
1 polymer ?
#
loop_
_entity_poly.entity_id
_entity_poly.type
_entity_poly.pdbx_seq_one_letter_code
_entity_poly.pdbx_strand_id
1 'polypeptide(L)'
;MTPQDRLRSIRADLVELRKDLIGTLKDERSRKRGELNRQLHEVTQMLVPQYLYSSQAGQDAVVDRLMNHRTGGTFLDIGGYDGVSGSNTLFLEQYRGWTGVLVEPVPAQFEKASAVRRCQCLQVAVAPTSGEADFIEVQEGYTQMSGLAQSYDEGLLKTVRDDPRHKEQVLKVETRTLSDIMITSGLPDPDFVSLDIEGGEITALEAFPFAQHDVKIWSIENNSASKRIPEIMRDNGYELIEFCGPDDVYRKRPAG
;
A
#
# COMPACT_ATOMS: atom_id res chain seq x y z
N MET A 1 33.36 -27.49 -3.16
CA MET A 1 32.01 -27.16 -3.68
C MET A 1 32.18 -26.19 -4.84
N THR A 2 31.64 -26.48 -6.03
CA THR A 2 31.72 -25.55 -7.17
C THR A 2 30.73 -24.40 -7.00
N PRO A 3 30.89 -23.25 -7.71
CA PRO A 3 29.87 -22.21 -7.74
C PRO A 3 28.48 -22.73 -8.16
N GLN A 4 28.44 -23.69 -9.10
CA GLN A 4 27.20 -24.33 -9.55
C GLN A 4 26.53 -25.14 -8.45
N ASP A 5 27.31 -25.90 -7.67
CA ASP A 5 26.77 -26.67 -6.53
C ASP A 5 26.25 -25.74 -5.43
N ARG A 6 26.95 -24.63 -5.17
CA ARG A 6 26.51 -23.60 -4.22
C ARG A 6 25.19 -22.97 -4.65
N LEU A 7 25.07 -22.60 -5.93
CA LEU A 7 23.83 -22.05 -6.48
C LEU A 7 22.66 -23.04 -6.38
N ARG A 8 22.92 -24.34 -6.62
CA ARG A 8 21.91 -25.39 -6.44
C ARG A 8 21.46 -25.51 -4.98
N SER A 9 22.39 -25.46 -4.03
CA SER A 9 22.08 -25.49 -2.60
C SER A 9 21.22 -24.31 -2.18
N ILE A 10 21.62 -23.07 -2.53
CA ILE A 10 20.86 -21.85 -2.19
C ILE A 10 19.42 -21.93 -2.73
N ARG A 11 19.24 -22.42 -3.97
CA ARG A 11 17.91 -22.60 -4.54
C ARG A 11 17.09 -23.66 -3.80
N ALA A 12 17.71 -24.74 -3.35
CA ALA A 12 17.03 -25.77 -2.57
C ALA A 12 16.56 -25.21 -1.22
N ASP A 13 17.43 -24.46 -0.52
CA ASP A 13 17.11 -23.84 0.77
C ASP A 13 15.96 -22.84 0.64
N LEU A 14 15.97 -22.00 -0.41
CA LEU A 14 14.86 -21.09 -0.69
C LEU A 14 13.54 -21.82 -0.97
N VAL A 15 13.58 -22.94 -1.70
CA VAL A 15 12.37 -23.76 -1.98
C VAL A 15 11.81 -24.37 -0.70
N GLU A 16 12.68 -24.85 0.21
CA GLU A 16 12.29 -25.38 1.51
C GLU A 16 11.69 -24.27 2.39
N LEU A 17 12.37 -23.12 2.51
CA LEU A 17 11.86 -21.97 3.24
C LEU A 17 10.49 -21.52 2.73
N ARG A 18 10.30 -21.45 1.40
CA ARG A 18 8.99 -21.13 0.81
C ARG A 18 7.91 -22.12 1.26
N LYS A 19 8.24 -23.42 1.29
CA LYS A 19 7.30 -24.46 1.71
C LYS A 19 6.95 -24.32 3.19
N ASP A 20 7.91 -24.00 4.04
CA ASP A 20 7.70 -23.81 5.48
C ASP A 20 6.86 -22.57 5.78
N LEU A 21 7.10 -21.47 5.08
CA LEU A 21 6.28 -20.25 5.16
C LEU A 21 4.82 -20.54 4.77
N ILE A 22 4.61 -21.21 3.62
CA ILE A 22 3.27 -21.64 3.18
C ILE A 22 2.63 -22.58 4.22
N GLY A 23 3.40 -23.49 4.80
CA GLY A 23 2.95 -24.39 5.87
C GLY A 23 2.45 -23.62 7.08
N THR A 24 3.25 -22.69 7.58
CA THR A 24 2.94 -21.85 8.75
C THR A 24 1.70 -20.98 8.51
N LEU A 25 1.58 -20.40 7.32
CA LEU A 25 0.42 -19.59 6.92
C LEU A 25 -0.90 -20.40 6.88
N LYS A 26 -0.88 -21.73 6.80
CA LYS A 26 -2.14 -22.51 6.81
C LYS A 26 -2.86 -22.43 8.15
N ASP A 27 -2.14 -22.28 9.25
CA ASP A 27 -2.71 -22.34 10.60
C ASP A 27 -2.69 -20.97 11.29
N GLU A 28 -1.82 -20.05 10.87
CA GLU A 28 -1.75 -18.71 11.43
C GLU A 28 -2.96 -17.85 10.98
N ARG A 29 -3.59 -17.16 11.93
CA ARG A 29 -4.79 -16.31 11.72
C ARG A 29 -4.64 -14.91 12.29
N SER A 30 -3.56 -14.63 13.00
CA SER A 30 -3.26 -13.34 13.61
C SER A 30 -2.49 -12.42 12.65
N ARG A 31 -2.21 -11.20 13.12
CA ARG A 31 -1.40 -10.19 12.39
C ARG A 31 0.01 -10.69 12.03
N LYS A 32 0.51 -11.77 12.67
CA LYS A 32 1.79 -12.40 12.31
C LYS A 32 1.85 -12.84 10.83
N ARG A 33 0.71 -13.06 10.19
CA ARG A 33 0.62 -13.31 8.74
C ARG A 33 1.27 -12.20 7.91
N GLY A 34 1.24 -10.95 8.37
CA GLY A 34 1.82 -9.81 7.63
C GLY A 34 3.30 -10.03 7.34
N GLU A 35 4.09 -10.34 8.36
CA GLU A 35 5.52 -10.62 8.20
C GLU A 35 5.78 -11.93 7.45
N LEU A 36 4.99 -12.98 7.72
CA LEU A 36 5.10 -14.24 6.97
C LEU A 36 4.83 -14.07 5.47
N ASN A 37 3.86 -13.23 5.11
CA ASN A 37 3.54 -12.89 3.72
C ASN A 37 4.64 -12.05 3.07
N ARG A 38 5.25 -11.10 3.81
CA ARG A 38 6.43 -10.36 3.35
C ARG A 38 7.59 -11.31 3.00
N GLN A 39 7.93 -12.21 3.92
CA GLN A 39 8.99 -13.21 3.68
C GLN A 39 8.64 -14.16 2.53
N LEU A 40 7.38 -14.59 2.44
CA LEU A 40 6.92 -15.44 1.34
C LEU A 40 7.03 -14.72 0.00
N HIS A 41 6.66 -13.45 -0.04
CA HIS A 41 6.77 -12.59 -1.22
C HIS A 41 8.23 -12.48 -1.68
N GLU A 42 9.13 -12.11 -0.77
CA GLU A 42 10.57 -11.99 -1.05
C GLU A 42 11.18 -13.30 -1.56
N VAL A 43 10.95 -14.41 -0.86
CA VAL A 43 11.45 -15.73 -1.26
C VAL A 43 10.88 -16.13 -2.63
N THR A 44 9.64 -15.78 -2.92
CA THR A 44 9.02 -16.08 -4.23
C THR A 44 9.64 -15.25 -5.35
N GLN A 45 9.92 -13.97 -5.13
CA GLN A 45 10.66 -13.12 -6.09
C GLN A 45 12.05 -13.69 -6.40
N MET A 46 12.77 -14.19 -5.39
CA MET A 46 14.08 -14.81 -5.58
C MET A 46 14.02 -16.12 -6.39
N LEU A 47 12.91 -16.86 -6.30
CA LEU A 47 12.76 -18.18 -6.91
C LEU A 47 12.13 -18.17 -8.31
N VAL A 48 11.23 -17.22 -8.58
CA VAL A 48 10.34 -17.26 -9.74
C VAL A 48 10.50 -15.99 -10.57
N PRO A 49 11.28 -16.03 -11.68
CA PRO A 49 11.50 -14.84 -12.51
C PRO A 49 10.22 -14.24 -13.13
N GLN A 50 9.13 -15.00 -13.21
CA GLN A 50 7.83 -14.54 -13.70
C GLN A 50 6.91 -13.98 -12.60
N TYR A 51 7.40 -13.89 -11.36
CA TYR A 51 6.67 -13.27 -10.26
C TYR A 51 6.91 -11.76 -10.30
N LEU A 52 6.08 -11.07 -11.09
CA LEU A 52 6.26 -9.65 -11.47
C LEU A 52 5.60 -8.66 -10.50
N TYR A 53 5.15 -9.15 -9.35
CA TYR A 53 4.54 -8.33 -8.31
C TYR A 53 5.59 -7.38 -7.68
N SER A 54 5.21 -6.12 -7.51
CA SER A 54 6.07 -5.00 -7.14
C SER A 54 5.86 -4.49 -5.71
N SER A 55 4.80 -4.94 -5.04
CA SER A 55 4.49 -4.51 -3.66
C SER A 55 5.57 -4.91 -2.66
N GLN A 56 5.58 -4.28 -1.48
CA GLN A 56 6.55 -4.60 -0.43
C GLN A 56 6.35 -6.01 0.16
N ALA A 57 5.10 -6.45 0.30
CA ALA A 57 4.74 -7.64 1.06
C ALA A 57 3.66 -8.51 0.39
N GLY A 58 3.48 -8.38 -0.92
CA GLY A 58 2.55 -9.17 -1.71
C GLY A 58 1.10 -8.64 -1.71
N GLN A 59 0.87 -7.38 -1.34
CA GLN A 59 -0.42 -6.71 -1.43
C GLN A 59 -1.04 -6.87 -2.82
N ASP A 60 -0.30 -6.53 -3.87
CA ASP A 60 -0.73 -6.65 -5.27
C ASP A 60 -1.02 -8.10 -5.69
N ALA A 61 -0.25 -9.08 -5.21
CA ALA A 61 -0.51 -10.50 -5.44
C ALA A 61 -1.80 -10.98 -4.76
N VAL A 62 -2.08 -10.47 -3.56
CA VAL A 62 -3.34 -10.75 -2.85
C VAL A 62 -4.51 -10.11 -3.58
N VAL A 63 -4.40 -8.85 -3.98
CA VAL A 63 -5.45 -8.14 -4.74
C VAL A 63 -5.72 -8.84 -6.07
N ASP A 64 -4.68 -9.19 -6.83
CA ASP A 64 -4.81 -9.87 -8.11
C ASP A 64 -5.55 -11.20 -7.98
N ARG A 65 -5.22 -11.99 -6.93
CA ARG A 65 -5.93 -13.23 -6.61
C ARG A 65 -7.39 -12.98 -6.21
N LEU A 66 -7.66 -12.00 -5.35
CA LEU A 66 -9.01 -11.69 -4.88
C LEU A 66 -9.92 -11.19 -6.02
N MET A 67 -9.32 -10.54 -7.02
CA MET A 67 -10.00 -10.09 -8.23
C MET A 67 -10.04 -11.15 -9.32
N ASN A 68 -9.69 -12.40 -9.03
CA ASN A 68 -9.65 -13.51 -9.99
C ASN A 68 -8.83 -13.19 -11.25
N HIS A 69 -7.69 -12.53 -11.07
CA HIS A 69 -6.78 -12.11 -12.14
C HIS A 69 -7.44 -11.22 -13.20
N ARG A 70 -8.45 -10.44 -12.80
CA ARG A 70 -9.20 -9.52 -13.67
C ARG A 70 -8.26 -8.55 -14.38
N THR A 71 -8.51 -8.35 -15.67
CA THR A 71 -7.88 -7.30 -16.47
C THR A 71 -8.81 -6.09 -16.61
N GLY A 72 -8.25 -4.89 -16.81
CA GLY A 72 -9.03 -3.68 -17.05
C GLY A 72 -9.87 -3.22 -15.86
N GLY A 73 -9.37 -3.38 -14.63
CA GLY A 73 -9.97 -2.80 -13.43
C GLY A 73 -9.50 -1.36 -13.18
N THR A 74 -9.94 -0.78 -12.06
CA THR A 74 -9.55 0.57 -11.63
C THR A 74 -8.92 0.60 -10.24
N PHE A 75 -7.97 1.52 -10.02
CA PHE A 75 -7.37 1.71 -8.70
C PHE A 75 -7.27 3.18 -8.28
N LEU A 76 -7.15 3.39 -6.99
CA LEU A 76 -6.68 4.63 -6.37
C LEU A 76 -5.48 4.30 -5.48
N ASP A 77 -4.34 4.92 -5.74
CA ASP A 77 -3.07 4.69 -5.05
C ASP A 77 -2.69 5.93 -4.25
N ILE A 78 -2.87 5.89 -2.92
CA ILE A 78 -2.60 7.00 -2.03
C ILE A 78 -1.31 6.74 -1.28
N GLY A 79 -0.35 7.66 -1.39
CA GLY A 79 1.02 7.45 -0.92
C GLY A 79 1.90 6.79 -1.98
N GLY A 80 1.78 7.23 -3.22
CA GLY A 80 2.40 6.56 -4.37
C GLY A 80 3.93 6.67 -4.45
N TYR A 81 4.56 7.54 -3.66
CA TYR A 81 6.00 7.79 -3.64
C TYR A 81 6.55 8.03 -5.06
N ASP A 82 7.57 7.29 -5.48
CA ASP A 82 8.19 7.40 -6.81
C ASP A 82 7.42 6.66 -7.92
N GLY A 83 6.26 6.09 -7.59
CA GLY A 83 5.39 5.34 -8.50
C GLY A 83 5.87 3.93 -8.83
N VAL A 84 6.97 3.45 -8.24
CA VAL A 84 7.54 2.13 -8.56
C VAL A 84 7.89 1.35 -7.31
N SER A 85 8.66 1.94 -6.42
CA SER A 85 9.25 1.28 -5.25
C SER A 85 8.15 0.86 -4.27
N GLY A 86 7.96 -0.45 -4.13
CA GLY A 86 6.95 -1.01 -3.24
C GLY A 86 5.50 -0.80 -3.70
N SER A 87 5.26 -0.38 -4.95
CA SER A 87 3.91 -0.02 -5.40
C SER A 87 2.95 -1.22 -5.38
N ASN A 88 1.79 -0.99 -4.75
CA ASN A 88 0.67 -1.93 -4.70
C ASN A 88 -0.16 -1.95 -6.00
N THR A 89 0.06 -1.00 -6.92
CA THR A 89 -0.77 -0.82 -8.12
C THR A 89 0.00 -0.92 -9.44
N LEU A 90 1.34 -0.85 -9.43
CA LEU A 90 2.15 -0.92 -10.65
C LEU A 90 1.97 -2.22 -11.42
N PHE A 91 1.95 -3.37 -10.73
CA PHE A 91 1.68 -4.64 -11.37
C PHE A 91 0.30 -4.65 -12.08
N LEU A 92 -0.73 -4.15 -11.39
CA LEU A 92 -2.10 -4.10 -11.91
C LEU A 92 -2.19 -3.21 -13.15
N GLU A 93 -1.55 -2.04 -13.12
CA GLU A 93 -1.48 -1.13 -14.25
C GLU A 93 -0.76 -1.76 -15.45
N GLN A 94 0.46 -2.28 -15.24
CA GLN A 94 1.32 -2.71 -16.34
C GLN A 94 0.91 -4.06 -16.95
N TYR A 95 0.51 -5.01 -16.10
CA TYR A 95 0.30 -6.40 -16.52
C TYR A 95 -1.17 -6.82 -16.53
N ARG A 96 -2.04 -6.16 -15.76
CA ARG A 96 -3.49 -6.37 -15.83
C ARG A 96 -4.21 -5.30 -16.65
N GLY A 97 -3.50 -4.26 -17.11
CA GLY A 97 -4.10 -3.17 -17.89
C GLY A 97 -5.12 -2.37 -17.10
N TRP A 98 -4.95 -2.29 -15.78
CA TRP A 98 -5.78 -1.42 -14.95
C TRP A 98 -5.42 0.05 -15.18
N THR A 99 -6.36 0.94 -14.89
CA THR A 99 -6.13 2.39 -14.90
C THR A 99 -6.53 2.99 -13.56
N GLY A 100 -6.10 4.20 -13.25
CA GLY A 100 -6.35 4.75 -11.93
C GLY A 100 -5.86 6.16 -11.71
N VAL A 101 -5.75 6.49 -10.43
CA VAL A 101 -5.14 7.73 -9.94
C VAL A 101 -4.09 7.37 -8.90
N LEU A 102 -2.92 8.00 -9.00
CA LEU A 102 -1.89 7.99 -7.97
C LEU A 102 -1.84 9.37 -7.31
N VAL A 103 -1.70 9.41 -5.99
CA VAL A 103 -1.62 10.62 -5.19
C VAL A 103 -0.30 10.64 -4.45
N GLU A 104 0.48 11.70 -4.67
CA GLU A 104 1.78 11.92 -4.03
C GLU A 104 2.03 13.43 -3.83
N PRO A 105 2.07 13.93 -2.58
CA PRO A 105 2.21 15.36 -2.31
C PRO A 105 3.63 15.91 -2.50
N VAL A 106 4.67 15.09 -2.35
CA VAL A 106 6.06 15.56 -2.43
C VAL A 106 6.43 15.85 -3.89
N PRO A 107 6.77 17.11 -4.26
CA PRO A 107 7.00 17.49 -5.66
C PRO A 107 8.00 16.58 -6.39
N ALA A 108 9.14 16.29 -5.75
CA ALA A 108 10.18 15.47 -6.34
C ALA A 108 9.78 14.01 -6.56
N GLN A 109 8.87 13.46 -5.74
CA GLN A 109 8.37 12.09 -5.89
C GLN A 109 7.21 12.04 -6.88
N PHE A 110 6.32 13.03 -6.83
CA PHE A 110 5.28 13.25 -7.82
C PHE A 110 5.83 13.33 -9.25
N GLU A 111 6.93 14.08 -9.46
CA GLU A 111 7.58 14.17 -10.77
C GLU A 111 8.11 12.81 -11.24
N LYS A 112 8.74 12.03 -10.35
CA LYS A 112 9.23 10.68 -10.68
C LYS A 112 8.07 9.75 -11.02
N ALA A 113 7.02 9.73 -10.19
CA ALA A 113 5.83 8.92 -10.43
C ALA A 113 5.18 9.30 -11.77
N SER A 114 4.96 10.58 -12.02
CA SER A 114 4.34 11.06 -13.26
C SER A 114 5.16 10.71 -14.52
N ALA A 115 6.48 10.53 -14.38
CA ALA A 115 7.33 10.13 -15.50
C ALA A 115 7.26 8.63 -15.85
N VAL A 116 6.81 7.77 -14.93
CA VAL A 116 6.85 6.31 -15.08
C VAL A 116 5.47 5.64 -15.07
N ARG A 117 4.47 6.27 -14.43
CA ARG A 117 3.08 5.81 -14.37
C ARG A 117 2.35 6.20 -15.66
N ARG A 118 1.37 5.38 -16.07
CA ARG A 118 0.46 5.70 -17.19
C ARG A 118 -0.86 6.30 -16.71
N CYS A 119 -1.19 6.06 -15.44
CA CYS A 119 -2.36 6.59 -14.75
C CYS A 119 -2.22 8.08 -14.46
N GLN A 120 -3.34 8.72 -14.10
CA GLN A 120 -3.31 10.11 -13.64
C GLN A 120 -2.51 10.19 -12.34
N CYS A 121 -1.62 11.17 -12.21
CA CYS A 121 -0.95 11.48 -10.94
C CYS A 121 -1.46 12.83 -10.42
N LEU A 122 -1.70 12.95 -9.12
CA LEU A 122 -2.14 14.17 -8.46
C LEU A 122 -1.16 14.57 -7.34
N GLN A 123 -0.73 15.82 -7.36
CA GLN A 123 0.17 16.38 -6.36
C GLN A 123 -0.58 17.00 -5.18
N VAL A 124 -1.25 16.16 -4.39
CA VAL A 124 -2.05 16.56 -3.23
C VAL A 124 -1.84 15.57 -2.08
N ALA A 125 -2.15 15.96 -0.85
CA ALA A 125 -2.22 15.05 0.29
C ALA A 125 -3.67 14.68 0.60
N VAL A 126 -3.89 13.42 0.99
CA VAL A 126 -5.21 12.99 1.49
C VAL A 126 -5.38 13.43 2.94
N ALA A 127 -6.50 14.10 3.23
CA ALA A 127 -6.85 14.58 4.57
C ALA A 127 -8.38 14.49 4.80
N PRO A 128 -8.87 14.59 6.04
CA PRO A 128 -10.32 14.59 6.32
C PRO A 128 -11.06 15.82 5.74
N THR A 129 -10.35 16.89 5.39
CA THR A 129 -10.92 18.10 4.79
C THR A 129 -10.00 18.67 3.70
N SER A 130 -10.59 19.27 2.66
CA SER A 130 -9.82 19.97 1.63
C SER A 130 -9.29 21.33 2.13
N GLY A 131 -8.11 21.73 1.67
CA GLY A 131 -7.45 22.95 2.11
C GLY A 131 -5.94 22.93 1.90
N GLU A 132 -5.19 23.44 2.86
CA GLU A 132 -3.73 23.35 2.90
C GLU A 132 -3.28 22.87 4.28
N ALA A 133 -2.23 22.05 4.31
CA ALA A 133 -1.63 21.58 5.55
C ALA A 133 -0.11 21.52 5.47
N ASP A 134 0.52 21.48 6.65
CA ASP A 134 1.95 21.26 6.76
C ASP A 134 2.24 19.76 6.61
N PHE A 135 3.22 19.44 5.78
CA PHE A 135 3.60 18.08 5.41
C PHE A 135 5.09 17.89 5.64
N ILE A 136 5.45 16.82 6.35
CA ILE A 136 6.83 16.46 6.66
C ILE A 136 7.36 15.62 5.50
N GLU A 137 8.27 16.18 4.71
CA GLU A 137 9.01 15.46 3.67
C GLU A 137 10.32 14.94 4.26
N VAL A 138 10.53 13.62 4.20
CA VAL A 138 11.79 12.99 4.57
C VAL A 138 12.71 12.93 3.34
N GLN A 139 13.78 13.71 3.36
CA GLN A 139 14.70 13.89 2.23
C GLN A 139 15.85 12.86 2.22
N GLU A 140 16.26 12.40 3.40
CA GLU A 140 17.34 11.41 3.57
C GLU A 140 16.97 10.41 4.67
N GLY A 141 17.46 9.17 4.55
CA GLY A 141 17.05 8.05 5.42
C GLY A 141 15.83 7.32 4.87
N TYR A 142 14.74 7.31 5.64
CA TYR A 142 13.49 6.65 5.27
C TYR A 142 12.60 7.53 4.39
N THR A 143 13.02 7.78 3.15
CA THR A 143 12.37 8.77 2.26
C THR A 143 10.94 8.43 1.84
N GLN A 144 10.50 7.18 2.01
CA GLN A 144 9.10 6.77 1.78
C GLN A 144 8.16 7.22 2.90
N MET A 145 8.70 7.52 4.09
CA MET A 145 7.93 7.80 5.30
C MET A 145 7.61 9.31 5.40
N SER A 146 7.04 9.91 4.36
CA SER A 146 6.62 11.32 4.40
C SER A 146 5.12 11.42 4.71
N GLY A 147 4.69 12.41 5.49
CA GLY A 147 3.31 12.44 5.99
C GLY A 147 2.83 13.81 6.47
N LEU A 148 1.52 13.95 6.65
CA LEU A 148 0.91 15.18 7.19
C LEU A 148 1.33 15.40 8.64
N ALA A 149 1.87 16.58 8.97
CA ALA A 149 2.47 16.86 10.26
C ALA A 149 1.49 16.69 11.44
N GLN A 150 0.20 16.97 11.23
CA GLN A 150 -0.82 16.91 12.28
C GLN A 150 -1.33 15.50 12.57
N SER A 151 -1.19 14.56 11.64
CA SER A 151 -1.72 13.20 11.73
C SER A 151 -0.65 12.13 11.61
N TYR A 152 0.63 12.50 11.58
CA TYR A 152 1.75 11.58 11.50
C TYR A 152 1.78 10.69 12.76
N ASP A 153 1.94 9.37 12.61
CA ASP A 153 2.13 8.47 13.74
C ASP A 153 3.39 8.83 14.55
N GLU A 154 3.23 9.13 15.85
CA GLU A 154 4.33 9.59 16.70
C GLU A 154 5.47 8.56 16.85
N GLY A 155 5.12 7.26 16.86
CA GLY A 155 6.09 6.17 16.98
C GLY A 155 6.93 6.00 15.71
N LEU A 156 6.28 6.08 14.55
CA LEU A 156 6.94 6.10 13.24
C LEU A 156 7.82 7.34 13.11
N LEU A 157 7.30 8.53 13.42
CA LEU A 157 8.03 9.78 13.32
C LEU A 157 9.30 9.78 14.19
N LYS A 158 9.19 9.22 15.41
CA LYS A 158 10.35 9.02 16.28
C LYS A 158 11.38 8.09 15.63
N THR A 159 10.93 6.96 15.10
CA THR A 159 11.80 5.98 14.43
C THR A 159 12.52 6.60 13.22
N VAL A 160 11.79 7.39 12.43
CA VAL A 160 12.32 8.11 11.26
C VAL A 160 13.38 9.13 11.68
N ARG A 161 13.12 9.91 12.73
CA ARG A 161 14.05 10.94 13.23
C ARG A 161 15.25 10.39 13.99
N ASP A 162 15.18 9.16 14.49
CA ASP A 162 16.30 8.48 15.14
C ASP A 162 17.33 7.93 14.14
N ASP A 163 17.02 7.88 12.82
CA ASP A 163 17.98 7.47 11.80
C ASP A 163 19.11 8.51 11.67
N PRO A 164 20.40 8.13 11.72
CA PRO A 164 21.51 9.07 11.64
C PRO A 164 21.64 9.80 10.29
N ARG A 165 20.99 9.30 9.24
CA ARG A 165 20.92 9.92 7.92
C ARG A 165 19.73 10.88 7.80
N HIS A 166 18.85 10.93 8.80
CA HIS A 166 17.58 11.63 8.71
C HIS A 166 17.77 13.11 8.38
N LYS A 167 17.01 13.57 7.40
CA LYS A 167 16.84 14.97 7.07
C LYS A 167 15.40 15.17 6.63
N GLU A 168 14.72 16.15 7.20
CA GLU A 168 13.36 16.51 6.82
C GLU A 168 13.23 17.99 6.47
N GLN A 169 12.19 18.30 5.72
CA GLN A 169 11.68 19.66 5.57
C GLN A 169 10.16 19.66 5.71
N VAL A 170 9.60 20.82 6.04
CA VAL A 170 8.15 21.01 6.07
C VAL A 170 7.71 21.76 4.83
N LEU A 171 6.80 21.13 4.08
CA LEU A 171 6.13 21.71 2.92
C LEU A 171 4.73 22.16 3.30
N LYS A 172 4.22 23.19 2.62
CA LYS A 172 2.78 23.47 2.57
C LYS A 172 2.22 22.81 1.32
N VAL A 173 1.26 21.90 1.49
CA VAL A 173 0.66 21.12 0.40
C VAL A 173 -0.85 21.30 0.37
N GLU A 174 -1.43 21.22 -0.83
CA GLU A 174 -2.88 21.13 -0.99
C GLU A 174 -3.38 19.80 -0.41
N THR A 175 -4.45 19.86 0.38
CA THR A 175 -5.14 18.67 0.90
C THR A 175 -6.48 18.49 0.23
N ARG A 176 -6.87 17.23 0.02
CA ARG A 176 -8.18 16.85 -0.52
C ARG A 176 -8.71 15.60 0.18
N THR A 177 -10.02 15.43 0.22
CA THR A 177 -10.63 14.20 0.75
C THR A 177 -10.54 13.06 -0.26
N LEU A 178 -10.53 11.82 0.21
CA LEU A 178 -10.59 10.63 -0.67
C LEU A 178 -11.77 10.71 -1.65
N SER A 179 -12.95 11.09 -1.14
CA SER A 179 -14.18 11.21 -1.95
C SER A 179 -14.04 12.27 -3.03
N ASP A 180 -13.49 13.44 -2.70
CA ASP A 180 -13.27 14.52 -3.67
C ASP A 180 -12.30 14.10 -4.79
N ILE A 181 -11.21 13.40 -4.45
CA ILE A 181 -10.28 12.84 -5.44
C ILE A 181 -11.00 11.84 -6.35
N MET A 182 -11.73 10.87 -5.77
CA MET A 182 -12.49 9.87 -6.53
C MET A 182 -13.47 10.51 -7.52
N ILE A 183 -14.27 11.47 -7.07
CA ILE A 183 -15.31 12.11 -7.89
C ILE A 183 -14.70 12.95 -9.00
N THR A 184 -13.75 13.82 -8.67
CA THR A 184 -13.18 14.78 -9.65
C THR A 184 -12.27 14.12 -10.68
N SER A 185 -11.66 12.97 -10.35
CA SER A 185 -10.92 12.15 -11.30
C SER A 185 -11.80 11.22 -12.14
N GLY A 186 -13.12 11.22 -11.93
CA GLY A 186 -14.04 10.34 -12.67
C GLY A 186 -13.92 8.87 -12.29
N LEU A 187 -13.43 8.57 -11.08
CA LEU A 187 -13.30 7.23 -10.50
C LEU A 187 -14.08 7.16 -9.18
N PRO A 188 -15.43 7.29 -9.20
CA PRO A 188 -16.23 7.26 -7.98
C PRO A 188 -16.12 5.93 -7.24
N ASP A 189 -15.95 4.81 -7.96
CA ASP A 189 -16.00 3.46 -7.39
C ASP A 189 -14.80 2.63 -7.85
N PRO A 190 -13.56 2.95 -7.41
CA PRO A 190 -12.39 2.19 -7.83
C PRO A 190 -12.48 0.73 -7.35
N ASP A 191 -12.04 -0.23 -8.17
CA ASP A 191 -12.02 -1.64 -7.76
C ASP A 191 -11.07 -1.85 -6.56
N PHE A 192 -9.96 -1.13 -6.51
CA PHE A 192 -8.94 -1.23 -5.47
C PHE A 192 -8.50 0.14 -4.94
N VAL A 193 -8.36 0.28 -3.62
CA VAL A 193 -7.68 1.43 -3.00
C VAL A 193 -6.48 0.93 -2.20
N SER A 194 -5.30 1.49 -2.50
CA SER A 194 -4.11 1.42 -1.64
C SER A 194 -4.05 2.70 -0.82
N LEU A 195 -4.05 2.60 0.51
CA LEU A 195 -4.04 3.73 1.44
C LEU A 195 -2.87 3.60 2.40
N ASP A 196 -1.81 4.37 2.13
CA ASP A 196 -0.56 4.38 2.88
C ASP A 196 -0.10 5.85 3.03
N ILE A 197 -0.38 6.47 4.18
CA ILE A 197 -0.14 7.91 4.42
C ILE A 197 0.48 8.19 5.79
N GLU A 198 1.18 7.21 6.35
CA GLU A 198 2.05 7.33 7.53
C GLU A 198 1.34 7.87 8.79
N GLY A 199 0.09 7.43 9.02
CA GLY A 199 -0.70 7.71 10.24
C GLY A 199 -2.02 8.44 10.01
N GLY A 200 -2.23 9.01 8.82
CA GLY A 200 -3.47 9.71 8.46
C GLY A 200 -4.68 8.79 8.23
N GLU A 201 -4.48 7.47 8.16
CA GLU A 201 -5.46 6.49 7.64
C GLU A 201 -6.77 6.54 8.42
N ILE A 202 -6.70 6.56 9.76
CA ILE A 202 -7.90 6.57 10.61
C ILE A 202 -8.75 7.81 10.31
N THR A 203 -8.13 9.00 10.30
CA THR A 203 -8.87 10.25 10.09
C THR A 203 -9.45 10.34 8.68
N ALA A 204 -8.72 9.86 7.67
CA ALA A 204 -9.19 9.79 6.30
C ALA A 204 -10.39 8.84 6.16
N LEU A 205 -10.34 7.67 6.80
CA LEU A 205 -11.42 6.69 6.77
C LEU A 205 -12.65 7.16 7.57
N GLU A 206 -12.48 7.83 8.71
CA GLU A 206 -13.59 8.38 9.48
C GLU A 206 -14.36 9.48 8.73
N ALA A 207 -13.66 10.27 7.92
CA ALA A 207 -14.27 11.27 7.06
C ALA A 207 -14.83 10.70 5.74
N PHE A 208 -14.47 9.47 5.37
CA PHE A 208 -14.84 8.89 4.09
C PHE A 208 -16.33 8.49 4.05
N PRO A 209 -17.12 8.99 3.07
CA PRO A 209 -18.52 8.69 2.96
C PRO A 209 -18.74 7.31 2.30
N PHE A 210 -18.48 6.22 3.02
CA PHE A 210 -18.58 4.84 2.50
C PHE A 210 -19.90 4.53 1.77
N ALA A 211 -21.01 5.13 2.19
CA ALA A 211 -22.31 4.92 1.55
C ALA A 211 -22.41 5.51 0.11
N GLN A 212 -21.49 6.40 -0.27
CA GLN A 212 -21.44 7.04 -1.59
C GLN A 212 -20.49 6.35 -2.57
N HIS A 213 -19.72 5.36 -2.11
CA HIS A 213 -18.67 4.71 -2.89
C HIS A 213 -18.74 3.17 -2.77
N ASP A 214 -18.42 2.48 -3.86
CA ASP A 214 -18.47 1.03 -3.98
C ASP A 214 -17.09 0.41 -4.25
N VAL A 215 -16.12 0.75 -3.40
CA VAL A 215 -14.77 0.17 -3.44
C VAL A 215 -14.81 -1.32 -3.11
N LYS A 216 -14.18 -2.17 -3.94
CA LYS A 216 -14.22 -3.64 -3.75
C LYS A 216 -13.17 -4.13 -2.76
N ILE A 217 -11.95 -3.63 -2.88
CA ILE A 217 -10.81 -4.04 -2.05
C ILE A 217 -10.06 -2.81 -1.55
N TRP A 218 -9.63 -2.87 -0.30
CA TRP A 218 -8.71 -1.91 0.29
C TRP A 218 -7.45 -2.62 0.77
N SER A 219 -6.28 -2.02 0.56
CA SER A 219 -5.06 -2.28 1.33
C SER A 219 -4.80 -1.02 2.14
N ILE A 220 -4.79 -1.14 3.47
CA ILE A 220 -4.68 0.02 4.36
C ILE A 220 -3.49 -0.23 5.28
N GLU A 221 -2.54 0.70 5.29
CA GLU A 221 -1.42 0.64 6.21
C GLU A 221 -1.91 0.74 7.67
N ASN A 222 -1.45 -0.18 8.53
CA ASN A 222 -1.82 -0.19 9.94
C ASN A 222 -0.59 -0.56 10.80
N ASN A 223 0.43 0.29 10.73
CA ASN A 223 1.71 0.14 11.42
C ASN A 223 1.58 0.01 12.95
N SER A 224 0.67 0.77 13.56
CA SER A 224 0.43 0.75 15.01
C SER A 224 -0.44 -0.42 15.48
N ALA A 225 -0.86 -1.31 14.57
CA ALA A 225 -1.81 -2.38 14.84
C ALA A 225 -3.09 -1.88 15.56
N SER A 226 -3.53 -0.69 15.17
CA SER A 226 -4.74 -0.05 15.70
C SER A 226 -5.95 -0.92 15.45
N LYS A 227 -6.81 -1.05 16.47
CA LYS A 227 -8.10 -1.73 16.35
C LYS A 227 -9.14 -0.87 15.63
N ARG A 228 -8.88 0.43 15.51
CA ARG A 228 -9.85 1.39 14.96
C ARG A 228 -10.10 1.19 13.47
N ILE A 229 -9.06 0.90 12.68
CA ILE A 229 -9.19 0.62 11.24
C ILE A 229 -10.10 -0.61 11.02
N PRO A 230 -9.85 -1.78 11.64
CA PRO A 230 -10.76 -2.93 11.53
C PRO A 230 -12.22 -2.62 11.92
N GLU A 231 -12.44 -1.80 12.94
CA GLU A 231 -13.78 -1.37 13.37
C GLU A 231 -14.47 -0.53 12.31
N ILE A 232 -13.82 0.52 11.79
CA ILE A 232 -14.37 1.39 10.73
C ILE A 232 -14.73 0.55 9.51
N MET A 233 -13.82 -0.32 9.05
CA MET A 233 -14.03 -1.15 7.87
C MET A 233 -15.21 -2.12 8.07
N ARG A 234 -15.26 -2.81 9.22
CA ARG A 234 -16.36 -3.73 9.54
C ARG A 234 -17.72 -3.03 9.57
N ASP A 235 -17.79 -1.90 10.26
CA ASP A 235 -19.02 -1.14 10.46
C ASP A 235 -19.54 -0.58 9.12
N ASN A 236 -18.65 -0.37 8.14
CA ASN A 236 -18.97 0.05 6.78
C ASN A 236 -19.06 -1.10 5.75
N GLY A 237 -19.23 -2.34 6.20
CA GLY A 237 -19.56 -3.45 5.30
C GLY A 237 -18.36 -4.21 4.72
N TYR A 238 -17.15 -3.98 5.21
CA TYR A 238 -15.94 -4.69 4.78
C TYR A 238 -15.54 -5.81 5.75
N GLU A 239 -14.87 -6.83 5.23
CA GLU A 239 -14.27 -7.91 6.01
C GLU A 239 -12.74 -7.91 5.81
N LEU A 240 -12.00 -8.17 6.88
CA LEU A 240 -10.56 -8.38 6.82
C LEU A 240 -10.28 -9.75 6.19
N ILE A 241 -9.47 -9.78 5.14
CA ILE A 241 -9.17 -10.98 4.35
C ILE A 241 -7.73 -11.45 4.56
N GLU A 242 -6.78 -10.53 4.68
CA GLU A 242 -5.36 -10.86 4.76
C GLU A 242 -4.55 -9.76 5.45
N PHE A 243 -3.37 -10.11 5.93
CA PHE A 243 -2.34 -9.16 6.38
C PHE A 243 -1.14 -9.25 5.44
N CYS A 244 -0.63 -8.11 4.94
CA CYS A 244 0.53 -8.06 4.05
C CYS A 244 1.52 -7.02 4.58
N GLY A 245 2.59 -7.46 5.25
CA GLY A 245 3.52 -6.52 5.89
C GLY A 245 2.80 -5.65 6.92
N PRO A 246 2.80 -4.30 6.77
CA PRO A 246 2.09 -3.41 7.66
C PRO A 246 0.59 -3.28 7.33
N ASP A 247 0.17 -3.69 6.14
CA ASP A 247 -1.18 -3.51 5.62
C ASP A 247 -2.17 -4.56 6.13
N ASP A 248 -3.38 -4.07 6.38
CA ASP A 248 -4.58 -4.88 6.48
C ASP A 248 -5.34 -4.83 5.14
N VAL A 249 -5.63 -6.01 4.57
CA VAL A 249 -6.37 -6.11 3.30
C VAL A 249 -7.84 -6.42 3.57
N TYR A 250 -8.73 -5.54 3.13
CA TYR A 250 -10.18 -5.65 3.32
C TYR A 250 -10.91 -5.87 2.01
N ARG A 251 -12.00 -6.63 2.05
CA ARG A 251 -12.92 -6.84 0.91
C ARG A 251 -14.33 -6.44 1.29
N LYS A 252 -15.05 -5.81 0.36
CA LYS A 252 -16.47 -5.50 0.56
C LYS A 252 -17.28 -6.80 0.67
N ARG A 253 -18.14 -6.89 1.69
CA ARG A 253 -19.05 -8.04 1.83
C ARG A 253 -20.06 -8.05 0.68
N PRO A 254 -20.44 -9.23 0.17
CA PRO A 254 -21.56 -9.34 -0.76
C PRO A 254 -22.80 -8.69 -0.16
N ALA A 255 -23.61 -8.02 -0.98
CA ALA A 255 -24.95 -7.62 -0.56
C ALA A 255 -25.73 -8.90 -0.19
N GLY A 256 -26.27 -8.93 1.03
CA GLY A 256 -27.08 -10.05 1.53
C GLY A 256 -28.45 -10.14 0.88
#